data_AF-A0A2G9TNI6-F1
#
_entry.id   AF-A0A2G9TNI6-F1
#
_cell.length_a   1.000
_cell.length_b   1.000
_cell.length_c   1.000
_cell.angle_alpha   90.00
_cell.angle_beta   90.00
_cell.angle_gamma   90.00
#
_symmetry.space_group_name_H-M   'P 1'
#
loop_
_entity.id
_entity.type
_entity.pdbx_description
1 polymer ?
#
loop_
_entity_poly.entity_id
_entity_poly.type
_entity_poly.pdbx_seq_one_letter_code
_entity_poly.pdbx_strand_id
1 'polypeptide(L)'
;MVVLTNENHSSSENGIPGLERVVEGCRLMVKMTTQNEYRDAEVLLVRNDPPRFYVHYIDCNRRLDEWVPAENLNLESLRMPQKGKKGGKKCYLKHPPGNEIYRNEQLSFFEIDGRKNKTYAQNLCLLAKLFLDHKTLYYDTDPFLFYVLAFLDDRGFHIVGFFSKEKESAEEYNVACILVLPPYQKMGYGRLLIEFSYELSKVEGKTGSPEKPLSDLGL
;
A
#
# COMPACT_ATOMS: atom_id res chain seq x y z
N MET A 1 -37.01 49.95 22.96
CA MET A 1 -35.96 49.20 23.67
C MET A 1 -35.41 48.17 22.70
N VAL A 2 -34.35 48.53 21.96
CA VAL A 2 -33.55 47.58 21.18
C VAL A 2 -32.10 47.98 21.46
N VAL A 3 -31.39 47.07 22.11
CA VAL A 3 -30.02 47.23 22.58
C VAL A 3 -29.10 47.15 21.37
N LEU A 4 -28.26 48.16 21.18
CA LEU A 4 -27.12 48.11 20.26
C LEU A 4 -26.05 47.23 20.92
N THR A 5 -25.83 46.01 20.41
CA THR A 5 -24.63 45.23 20.73
C THR A 5 -23.58 45.50 19.66
N ASN A 6 -22.60 46.33 20.00
CA ASN A 6 -21.31 46.39 19.33
C ASN A 6 -20.63 45.03 19.46
N GLU A 7 -20.59 44.24 18.39
CA GLU A 7 -19.63 43.15 18.28
C GLU A 7 -18.36 43.72 17.62
N ASN A 8 -17.39 44.02 18.48
CA ASN A 8 -16.01 44.26 18.09
C ASN A 8 -15.49 43.01 17.36
N HIS A 9 -15.41 43.07 16.03
CA HIS A 9 -14.52 42.20 15.29
C HIS A 9 -13.09 42.65 15.56
N SER A 10 -12.50 42.13 16.65
CA SER A 10 -11.06 42.13 16.83
C SER A 10 -10.47 41.11 15.86
N SER A 11 -10.18 41.53 14.64
CA SER A 11 -9.28 40.84 13.73
C SER A 11 -7.93 40.68 14.43
N SER A 12 -7.67 39.48 14.96
CA SER A 12 -6.37 39.12 15.52
C SER A 12 -5.36 38.97 14.37
N GLU A 13 -4.78 40.10 13.95
CA GLU A 13 -3.55 40.14 13.17
C GLU A 13 -2.38 39.70 14.06
N ASN A 14 -2.33 38.41 14.38
CA ASN A 14 -1.14 37.74 14.93
C ASN A 14 -0.85 36.53 14.03
N GLY A 15 -0.63 36.78 12.75
CA GLY A 15 -0.08 35.77 11.86
C GLY A 15 1.32 35.36 12.35
N ILE A 16 1.62 34.07 12.34
CA ILE A 16 2.96 33.57 12.68
C ILE A 16 3.95 34.16 11.64
N PRO A 17 4.93 34.98 12.04
CA PRO A 17 5.84 35.62 11.09
C PRO A 17 6.64 34.59 10.28
N GLY A 18 6.69 34.72 8.95
CA GLY A 18 7.45 33.82 8.09
C GLY A 18 6.68 32.58 7.62
N LEU A 19 5.44 32.38 8.08
CA LEU A 19 4.61 31.25 7.66
C LEU A 19 4.28 31.27 6.16
N GLU A 20 4.17 32.47 5.58
CA GLU A 20 3.94 32.71 4.16
C GLU A 20 5.05 32.14 3.25
N ARG A 21 6.23 31.86 3.82
CA ARG A 21 7.37 31.27 3.10
C ARG A 21 7.29 29.75 3.01
N VAL A 22 6.39 29.12 3.77
CA VAL A 22 6.24 27.66 3.79
C VAL A 22 5.37 27.22 2.62
N VAL A 23 6.00 26.56 1.65
CA VAL A 23 5.35 26.02 0.44
C VAL A 23 5.61 24.52 0.31
N GLU A 24 4.88 23.86 -0.60
CA GLU A 24 5.15 22.45 -0.92
C GLU A 24 6.62 22.24 -1.33
N GLY A 25 7.22 21.18 -0.78
CA GLY A 25 8.63 20.82 -0.95
C GLY A 25 9.58 21.49 0.04
N CYS A 26 9.12 22.42 0.89
CA CYS A 26 9.94 22.95 1.98
C CYS A 26 10.30 21.83 2.96
N ARG A 27 11.51 21.89 3.53
CA ARG A 27 11.94 21.00 4.61
C ARG A 27 12.20 21.78 5.88
N LEU A 28 11.71 21.28 7.00
CA LEU A 28 11.86 21.92 8.31
C LEU A 28 11.62 20.91 9.42
N MET A 29 12.08 21.23 10.63
CA MET A 29 11.76 20.48 11.83
C MET A 29 10.29 20.71 12.19
N VAL A 30 9.55 19.61 12.35
CA VAL A 30 8.13 19.61 12.69
C VAL A 30 7.90 18.78 13.94
N LYS A 31 7.11 19.33 14.86
CA LYS A 31 6.70 18.64 16.08
C LYS A 31 5.60 17.62 15.77
N MET A 32 5.86 16.34 16.03
CA MET A 32 4.88 15.27 15.88
C MET A 32 3.73 15.45 16.86
N THR A 33 2.47 15.31 16.40
CA THR A 33 1.31 15.45 17.29
C THR A 33 1.20 14.30 18.29
N THR A 34 1.67 13.12 17.89
CA THR A 34 1.53 11.86 18.65
C THR A 34 2.62 11.64 19.69
N GLN A 35 3.84 12.13 19.43
CA GLN A 35 5.02 11.83 20.25
C GLN A 35 5.68 13.07 20.86
N ASN A 36 5.19 14.27 20.54
CA ASN A 36 5.70 15.56 21.04
C ASN A 36 7.21 15.79 20.77
N GLU A 37 7.78 15.04 19.82
CA GLU A 37 9.18 15.08 19.38
C GLU A 37 9.28 15.87 18.06
N TYR A 38 10.38 16.62 17.87
CA TYR A 38 10.66 17.28 16.59
C TYR A 38 11.40 16.34 15.66
N ARG A 39 10.92 16.23 14.42
CA ARG A 39 11.54 15.44 13.36
C ARG A 39 11.71 16.29 12.11
N ASP A 40 12.76 15.99 11.35
CA ASP A 40 12.94 16.62 10.04
C ASP A 40 11.80 16.15 9.10
N ALA A 41 11.16 17.07 8.40
CA ALA A 41 10.01 16.75 7.57
C ALA A 41 9.97 17.57 6.28
N GLU A 42 9.35 17.00 5.25
CA GLU A 42 9.03 17.66 3.98
C GLU A 42 7.53 18.02 3.94
N VAL A 43 7.22 19.28 3.63
CA VAL A 43 5.85 19.74 3.41
C VAL A 43 5.36 19.22 2.08
N LEU A 44 4.35 18.36 2.09
CA LEU A 44 3.78 17.77 0.88
C LEU A 44 2.60 18.58 0.34
N LEU A 45 1.75 19.12 1.22
CA LEU A 45 0.57 19.90 0.86
C LEU A 45 0.37 21.04 1.87
N VAL A 46 -0.17 22.16 1.39
CA VAL A 46 -0.51 23.33 2.21
C VAL A 46 -2.01 23.64 2.07
N ARG A 47 -2.67 23.90 3.20
CA ARG A 47 -4.01 24.49 3.27
C ARG A 47 -3.89 25.82 3.99
N ASN A 48 -4.57 26.86 3.51
CA ASN A 48 -4.41 28.23 4.02
C ASN A 48 -5.50 28.66 5.01
N ASP A 49 -6.63 27.97 5.06
CA ASP A 49 -7.79 28.38 5.87
C ASP A 49 -8.44 27.18 6.60
N PRO A 50 -8.12 26.96 7.90
CA PRO A 50 -6.99 27.53 8.63
C PRO A 50 -5.65 26.96 8.13
N PRO A 51 -4.50 27.62 8.41
CA PRO A 51 -3.20 27.16 7.95
C PRO A 51 -2.85 25.77 8.51
N ARG A 52 -2.71 24.79 7.61
CA ARG A 52 -2.33 23.40 7.93
C ARG A 52 -1.40 22.82 6.87
N PHE A 53 -0.50 21.95 7.32
CA PHE A 53 0.57 21.40 6.50
C PHE A 53 0.54 19.89 6.58
N TYR A 54 0.41 19.21 5.44
CA TYR A 54 0.58 17.77 5.38
C TYR A 54 2.06 17.48 5.23
N VAL A 55 2.66 16.81 6.22
CA VAL A 55 4.11 16.63 6.29
C VAL A 55 4.48 15.16 6.21
N HIS A 56 5.61 14.90 5.57
CA HIS A 56 6.28 13.60 5.60
C HIS A 56 7.55 13.69 6.43
N TYR A 57 7.62 12.91 7.51
CA TYR A 57 8.81 12.83 8.34
C TYR A 57 9.91 12.04 7.62
N ILE A 58 11.07 12.66 7.45
CA ILE A 58 12.23 12.05 6.79
C ILE A 58 12.68 10.82 7.56
N ASP A 59 13.07 9.77 6.83
CA ASP A 59 13.47 8.45 7.35
C ASP A 59 12.40 7.71 8.17
N CYS A 60 11.17 8.20 8.15
CA CYS A 60 10.04 7.62 8.85
C CYS A 60 9.06 6.98 7.86
N ASN A 61 8.25 6.04 8.36
CA ASN A 61 7.21 5.41 7.53
C ASN A 61 6.10 6.42 7.22
N ARG A 62 5.66 6.49 5.96
CA ARG A 62 4.59 7.38 5.50
C ARG A 62 3.25 7.25 6.23
N ARG A 63 3.01 6.15 6.96
CA ARG A 63 1.86 6.01 7.87
C ARG A 63 1.87 7.03 9.02
N LEU A 64 3.02 7.66 9.27
CA LEU A 64 3.20 8.73 10.24
C LEU A 64 2.98 10.11 9.62
N ASP A 65 2.78 10.20 8.30
CA ASP A 65 2.48 11.46 7.63
C ASP A 65 1.15 12.01 8.15
N GLU A 66 1.14 13.27 8.54
CA GLU A 66 0.02 13.87 9.25
C GLU A 66 -0.20 15.34 8.86
N TRP A 67 -1.41 15.82 9.14
CA TRP A 67 -1.72 17.25 9.05
C TRP A 67 -1.33 17.92 10.36
N VAL A 68 -0.33 18.80 10.32
CA VAL A 68 0.08 19.61 11.47
C VAL A 68 -0.41 21.05 11.34
N PRO A 69 -0.75 21.71 12.46
CA PRO A 69 -1.05 23.13 12.46
C PRO A 69 0.25 23.96 12.42
N ALA A 70 0.13 25.26 12.17
CA ALA A 70 1.27 26.14 11.94
C ALA A 70 2.21 26.25 13.17
N GLU A 71 1.67 26.15 14.38
CA GLU A 71 2.43 26.18 15.64
C GLU A 71 3.38 24.99 15.84
N ASN A 72 3.22 23.90 15.08
CA ASN A 72 4.11 22.74 15.14
C ASN A 72 5.34 22.88 14.23
N LEU A 73 5.42 23.93 13.42
CA LEU A 73 6.52 24.17 12.49
C LEU A 73 7.63 24.99 13.15
N ASN A 74 8.87 24.49 13.11
CA ASN A 74 10.03 25.31 13.45
C ASN A 74 10.53 26.06 12.21
N LEU A 75 10.07 27.30 12.04
CA LEU A 75 10.39 28.15 10.89
C LEU A 75 11.87 28.58 10.83
N GLU A 76 12.62 28.51 11.93
CA GLU A 76 14.08 28.79 11.92
C GLU A 76 14.85 27.74 11.12
N SER A 77 14.33 26.51 11.08
CA SER A 77 14.91 25.39 10.34
C SER A 77 14.44 25.29 8.89
N LEU A 78 13.69 26.30 8.40
CA LEU A 78 13.10 26.29 7.07
C LEU A 78 14.16 26.25 5.96
N ARG A 79 14.13 25.16 5.20
CA ARG A 79 14.93 24.95 3.99
C ARG A 79 13.99 24.95 2.80
N MET A 80 14.25 25.88 1.88
CA MET A 80 13.47 26.00 0.64
C MET A 80 13.62 24.76 -0.23
N PRO A 81 12.61 24.43 -1.07
CA PRO A 81 12.72 23.32 -1.99
C PRO A 81 13.93 23.55 -2.90
N GLN A 82 14.91 22.65 -2.85
CA GLN A 82 15.97 22.66 -3.84
C GLN A 82 15.35 22.29 -5.19
N LYS A 83 15.90 22.77 -6.31
CA LYS A 83 15.57 22.29 -7.68
C LYS A 83 16.08 20.84 -7.86
N GLY A 84 15.63 19.94 -7.00
CA GLY A 84 15.80 18.51 -7.05
C GLY A 84 14.45 17.90 -7.43
N LYS A 85 14.46 17.01 -8.42
CA LYS A 85 13.31 16.30 -8.96
C LYS A 85 12.29 15.97 -7.86
N LYS A 86 11.01 16.36 -8.01
CA LYS A 86 9.89 15.79 -7.25
C LYS A 86 10.01 14.26 -7.35
N GLY A 87 10.63 13.67 -6.34
CA GLY A 87 11.40 12.43 -6.49
C GLY A 87 10.67 11.21 -6.00
N GLY A 88 9.34 11.25 -5.95
CA GLY A 88 8.58 10.01 -5.94
C GLY A 88 8.93 9.28 -7.24
N LYS A 89 9.63 8.15 -7.16
CA LYS A 89 9.81 7.29 -8.33
C LYS A 89 8.42 7.02 -8.89
N LYS A 90 8.15 7.56 -10.09
CA LYS A 90 6.90 7.25 -10.79
C LYS A 90 6.85 5.74 -10.99
N CYS A 91 5.78 5.11 -10.53
CA CYS A 91 5.55 3.71 -10.81
C CYS A 91 5.08 3.59 -12.26
N TYR A 92 5.82 2.85 -13.07
CA TYR A 92 5.46 2.58 -14.46
C TYR A 92 4.93 1.14 -14.65
N LEU A 93 4.90 0.34 -13.58
CA LEU A 93 4.36 -1.01 -13.62
C LEU A 93 2.84 -0.94 -13.79
N LYS A 94 2.35 -1.60 -14.84
CA LYS A 94 0.92 -1.76 -15.15
C LYS A 94 0.47 -3.21 -15.08
N HIS A 95 1.30 -4.09 -14.52
CA HIS A 95 1.04 -5.51 -14.38
C HIS A 95 1.79 -6.08 -13.18
N PRO A 96 1.36 -7.24 -12.64
CA PRO A 96 2.16 -8.00 -11.70
C PRO A 96 3.56 -8.30 -12.32
N PRO A 97 4.65 -8.26 -11.54
CA PRO A 97 5.96 -8.65 -12.04
C PRO A 97 6.00 -10.16 -12.37
N GLY A 98 7.16 -10.68 -12.74
CA GLY A 98 7.30 -12.10 -13.09
C GLY A 98 6.82 -12.41 -14.51
N ASN A 99 6.43 -13.66 -14.73
CA ASN A 99 6.11 -14.18 -16.06
C ASN A 99 4.61 -14.38 -16.20
N GLU A 100 4.02 -13.90 -17.30
CA GLU A 100 2.67 -14.31 -17.69
C GLU A 100 2.72 -15.76 -18.19
N ILE A 101 2.10 -16.69 -17.45
CA ILE A 101 2.16 -18.13 -17.75
C ILE A 101 0.85 -18.68 -18.32
N TYR A 102 -0.22 -17.87 -18.26
CA TYR A 102 -1.51 -18.19 -18.87
C TYR A 102 -2.21 -16.89 -19.25
N ARG A 103 -2.90 -16.92 -20.39
CA ARG A 103 -3.78 -15.85 -20.84
C ARG A 103 -5.00 -16.41 -21.55
N ASN A 104 -6.18 -15.91 -21.19
CA ASN A 104 -7.42 -16.10 -21.92
C ASN A 104 -8.20 -14.79 -21.95
N GLU A 105 -8.32 -14.20 -23.13
CA GLU A 105 -8.94 -12.89 -23.34
C GLU A 105 -8.36 -11.80 -22.41
N GLN A 106 -9.15 -11.36 -21.43
CA GLN A 106 -8.82 -10.32 -20.46
C GLN A 106 -8.24 -10.88 -19.15
N LEU A 107 -8.21 -12.21 -18.95
CA LEU A 107 -7.69 -12.82 -17.73
C LEU A 107 -6.31 -13.42 -17.96
N SER A 108 -5.39 -13.15 -17.03
CA SER A 108 -4.03 -13.67 -17.07
C SER A 108 -3.55 -14.16 -15.71
N PHE A 109 -2.75 -15.23 -15.70
CA PHE A 109 -1.98 -15.63 -14.53
C PHE A 109 -0.52 -15.23 -14.67
N PHE A 110 0.00 -14.58 -13.63
CA PHE A 110 1.41 -14.25 -13.49
C PHE A 110 2.05 -15.14 -12.44
N GLU A 111 3.14 -15.80 -12.80
CA GLU A 111 4.02 -16.52 -11.87
C GLU A 111 5.10 -15.58 -11.35
N ILE A 112 5.15 -15.44 -10.03
CA ILE A 112 6.06 -14.55 -9.33
C ILE A 112 6.89 -15.36 -8.35
N ASP A 113 8.20 -15.39 -8.59
CA ASP A 113 9.16 -15.93 -7.64
C ASP A 113 9.36 -14.94 -6.48
N GLY A 114 9.02 -15.36 -5.26
CA GLY A 114 9.11 -14.54 -4.05
C GLY A 114 10.54 -14.18 -3.65
N ARG A 115 11.56 -14.92 -4.12
CA ARG A 115 12.97 -14.57 -3.94
C ARG A 115 13.40 -13.48 -4.91
N LYS A 116 12.95 -13.54 -6.17
CA LYS A 116 13.31 -12.57 -7.22
C LYS A 116 12.54 -11.25 -7.07
N ASN A 117 11.29 -11.30 -6.59
CA ASN A 117 10.40 -10.14 -6.45
C ASN A 117 9.98 -9.91 -4.99
N LYS A 118 10.95 -9.92 -4.08
CA LYS A 118 10.75 -9.93 -2.62
C LYS A 118 9.78 -8.85 -2.12
N THR A 119 9.99 -7.59 -2.51
CA THR A 119 9.11 -6.48 -2.08
C THR A 119 7.66 -6.66 -2.54
N TYR A 120 7.45 -7.11 -3.78
CA TYR A 120 6.09 -7.35 -4.30
C TYR A 120 5.42 -8.50 -3.55
N ALA A 121 6.14 -9.61 -3.36
CA ALA A 121 5.64 -10.78 -2.64
C ALA A 121 5.30 -10.45 -1.18
N GLN A 122 6.16 -9.69 -0.48
CA GLN A 122 5.90 -9.25 0.89
C GLN A 122 4.66 -8.35 0.96
N ASN A 123 4.52 -7.38 0.06
CA ASN A 123 3.34 -6.52 0.00
C ASN A 123 2.06 -7.32 -0.28
N LEU A 124 2.14 -8.34 -1.15
CA LEU A 124 1.03 -9.23 -1.44
C LEU A 124 0.63 -10.08 -0.21
N CYS A 125 1.62 -10.58 0.53
CA CYS A 125 1.38 -11.28 1.80
C CYS A 125 0.75 -10.38 2.86
N LEU A 126 1.23 -9.14 3.00
CA LEU A 126 0.67 -8.14 3.91
C LEU A 126 -0.77 -7.78 3.55
N LEU A 127 -1.05 -7.60 2.25
CA LEU A 127 -2.41 -7.39 1.75
C LEU A 127 -3.31 -8.58 2.10
N ALA A 128 -2.82 -9.81 1.90
CA ALA A 128 -3.61 -10.99 2.20
C ALA A 128 -3.85 -11.21 3.69
N LYS A 129 -2.91 -10.81 4.56
CA LYS A 129 -3.05 -10.90 6.01
C LYS A 129 -4.23 -10.09 6.55
N LEU A 130 -4.70 -9.08 5.81
CA LEU A 130 -5.91 -8.31 6.14
C LEU A 130 -7.20 -9.14 6.00
N PHE A 131 -7.17 -10.22 5.22
CA PHE A 131 -8.33 -11.05 4.88
C PHE A 131 -8.17 -12.52 5.29
N LEU A 132 -6.97 -12.93 5.69
CA LEU A 132 -6.64 -14.29 6.12
C LEU A 132 -6.11 -14.28 7.56
N ASP A 133 -6.90 -14.84 8.47
CA ASP A 133 -6.56 -14.87 9.90
C ASP A 133 -5.35 -15.77 10.18
N HIS A 134 -5.29 -16.93 9.53
CA HIS A 134 -4.26 -17.95 9.77
C HIS A 134 -2.98 -17.80 8.94
N LYS A 135 -2.77 -16.66 8.25
CA LYS A 135 -1.52 -16.44 7.50
C LYS A 135 -0.38 -16.09 8.45
N THR A 136 0.57 -17.02 8.61
CA THR A 136 1.71 -16.91 9.55
C THR A 136 2.97 -16.34 8.91
N LEU A 137 3.23 -16.64 7.63
CA LEU A 137 4.43 -16.21 6.90
C LEU A 137 4.13 -15.07 5.93
N TYR A 138 4.77 -13.92 6.17
CA TYR A 138 4.58 -12.71 5.35
C TYR A 138 5.88 -11.94 5.03
N TYR A 139 6.97 -12.12 5.77
CA TYR A 139 8.28 -11.52 5.46
C TYR A 139 9.25 -12.46 4.76
N ASP A 140 9.21 -13.75 5.09
CA ASP A 140 10.00 -14.76 4.41
C ASP A 140 9.23 -15.31 3.20
N THR A 141 9.48 -14.72 2.04
CA THR A 141 8.81 -15.05 0.78
C THR A 141 9.69 -15.88 -0.15
N ASP A 142 10.96 -16.09 0.21
CA ASP A 142 11.94 -16.78 -0.61
C ASP A 142 11.54 -18.23 -0.99
N PRO A 143 10.89 -19.03 -0.10
CA PRO A 143 10.51 -20.39 -0.44
C PRO A 143 9.21 -20.49 -1.27
N PHE A 144 8.55 -19.38 -1.58
CA PHE A 144 7.25 -19.38 -2.25
C PHE A 144 7.29 -18.90 -3.71
N LEU A 145 6.42 -19.52 -4.52
CA LEU A 145 5.90 -18.98 -5.76
C LEU A 145 4.51 -18.39 -5.51
N PHE A 146 4.18 -17.31 -6.22
CA PHE A 146 2.87 -16.67 -6.18
C PHE A 146 2.27 -16.68 -7.57
N TYR A 147 1.03 -17.15 -7.69
CA TYR A 147 0.27 -17.21 -8.93
C TYR A 147 -0.85 -16.18 -8.84
N VAL A 148 -0.65 -15.04 -9.51
CA VAL A 148 -1.53 -13.88 -9.44
C VAL A 148 -2.46 -13.86 -10.64
N LEU A 149 -3.76 -13.95 -10.38
CA LEU A 149 -4.80 -13.73 -11.38
C LEU A 149 -5.04 -12.23 -11.52
N ALA A 150 -4.99 -11.72 -12.76
CA ALA A 150 -5.27 -10.33 -13.06
C ALA A 150 -6.22 -10.17 -14.26
N PHE A 151 -7.01 -9.11 -14.22
CA PHE A 151 -7.92 -8.70 -15.29
C PHE A 151 -7.33 -7.49 -16.04
N LEU A 152 -7.34 -7.51 -17.37
CA LEU A 152 -6.82 -6.46 -18.24
C LEU A 152 -7.92 -5.49 -18.70
N ASP A 153 -7.76 -4.21 -18.40
CA ASP A 153 -8.52 -3.10 -18.99
C ASP A 153 -7.60 -2.13 -19.76
N ASP A 154 -8.14 -0.99 -20.18
CA ASP A 154 -7.44 0.09 -20.89
C ASP A 154 -6.34 0.78 -20.05
N ARG A 155 -6.38 0.67 -18.72
CA ARG A 155 -5.40 1.25 -17.78
C ARG A 155 -4.26 0.28 -17.48
N GLY A 156 -4.53 -1.02 -17.48
CA GLY A 156 -3.55 -2.08 -17.24
C GLY A 156 -4.17 -3.32 -16.61
N PHE A 157 -3.33 -4.15 -15.99
CA PHE A 157 -3.75 -5.34 -15.27
C PHE A 157 -4.10 -5.01 -13.82
N HIS A 158 -5.29 -5.45 -13.40
CA HIS A 158 -5.82 -5.32 -12.05
C HIS A 158 -5.82 -6.67 -11.38
N ILE A 159 -5.15 -6.78 -10.24
CA ILE A 159 -5.16 -8.01 -9.45
C ILE A 159 -6.59 -8.36 -9.03
N VAL A 160 -6.97 -9.61 -9.26
CA VAL A 160 -8.27 -10.19 -8.88
C VAL A 160 -8.11 -11.03 -7.62
N GLY A 161 -7.04 -11.83 -7.58
CA GLY A 161 -6.72 -12.74 -6.50
C GLY A 161 -5.40 -13.45 -6.77
N PHE A 162 -4.97 -14.28 -5.84
CA PHE A 162 -3.77 -15.09 -6.02
C PHE A 162 -3.80 -16.33 -5.14
N PHE A 163 -2.92 -17.28 -5.42
CA PHE A 163 -2.50 -18.26 -4.43
C PHE A 163 -0.97 -18.33 -4.35
N SER A 164 -0.45 -18.73 -3.19
CA SER A 164 0.97 -19.03 -3.00
C SER A 164 1.18 -20.54 -2.92
N LYS A 165 2.33 -21.01 -3.39
CA LYS A 165 2.75 -22.41 -3.37
C LYS A 165 4.21 -22.47 -2.92
N GLU A 166 4.54 -23.39 -2.01
CA GLU A 166 5.94 -23.65 -1.66
C GLU A 166 6.66 -24.28 -2.85
N LYS A 167 7.89 -23.84 -3.13
CA LYS A 167 8.74 -24.43 -4.18
C LYS A 167 9.05 -25.89 -3.88
N GLU A 168 9.29 -26.17 -2.61
CA GLU A 168 9.54 -27.50 -2.07
C GLU A 168 8.61 -27.68 -0.87
N SER A 169 7.60 -28.53 -1.02
CA SER A 169 6.66 -28.86 0.06
C SER A 169 6.84 -30.31 0.46
N ALA A 170 7.15 -30.57 1.73
CA ALA A 170 7.31 -31.93 2.25
C ALA A 170 5.99 -32.72 2.24
N GLU A 171 4.87 -32.01 2.33
CA GLU A 171 3.51 -32.55 2.39
C GLU A 171 2.80 -32.51 1.01
N GLU A 172 3.53 -32.13 -0.05
CA GLU A 172 3.02 -31.98 -1.43
C GLU A 172 1.82 -31.03 -1.57
N TYR A 173 1.71 -30.00 -0.72
CA TYR A 173 0.66 -29.01 -0.84
C TYR A 173 0.79 -28.20 -2.13
N ASN A 174 -0.30 -28.11 -2.90
CA ASN A 174 -0.33 -27.32 -4.13
C ASN A 174 -0.76 -25.86 -3.91
N VAL A 175 -1.31 -25.57 -2.73
CA VAL A 175 -1.74 -24.25 -2.28
C VAL A 175 -1.40 -24.08 -0.81
N ALA A 176 -0.63 -23.04 -0.47
CA ALA A 176 -0.33 -22.63 0.90
C ALA A 176 -1.27 -21.52 1.40
N CYS A 177 -1.56 -20.53 0.54
CA CYS A 177 -2.57 -19.50 0.80
C CYS A 177 -3.32 -19.22 -0.49
N ILE A 178 -4.61 -18.94 -0.41
CA ILE A 178 -5.43 -18.52 -1.55
C ILE A 178 -6.32 -17.35 -1.12
N LEU A 179 -6.45 -16.36 -1.99
CA LEU A 179 -7.27 -15.19 -1.75
C LEU A 179 -7.88 -14.68 -3.05
N VAL A 180 -9.18 -14.42 -3.02
CA VAL A 180 -9.86 -13.54 -3.97
C VAL A 180 -10.14 -12.22 -3.27
N LEU A 181 -9.74 -11.09 -3.88
CA LEU A 181 -9.97 -9.78 -3.27
C LEU A 181 -11.47 -9.52 -3.13
N PRO A 182 -11.91 -8.83 -2.05
CA PRO A 182 -13.32 -8.68 -1.73
C PRO A 182 -14.24 -8.24 -2.90
N PRO A 183 -13.85 -7.28 -3.76
CA PRO A 183 -14.69 -6.84 -4.88
C PRO A 183 -14.99 -7.92 -5.93
N TYR A 184 -14.20 -9.00 -5.97
CA TYR A 184 -14.29 -10.07 -6.96
C TYR A 184 -14.78 -11.40 -6.36
N GLN A 185 -15.14 -11.43 -5.09
CA GLN A 185 -15.65 -12.63 -4.44
C GLN A 185 -17.03 -13.02 -5.01
N LYS A 186 -17.33 -14.33 -4.97
CA LYS A 186 -18.59 -14.91 -5.49
C LYS A 186 -18.83 -14.71 -7.01
N MET A 187 -17.80 -14.33 -7.77
CA MET A 187 -17.85 -14.20 -9.24
C MET A 187 -17.19 -15.39 -9.98
N GLY A 188 -16.90 -16.49 -9.28
CA GLY A 188 -16.27 -17.69 -9.86
C GLY A 188 -14.73 -17.70 -9.86
N TYR A 189 -14.07 -16.58 -9.57
CA TYR A 189 -12.60 -16.51 -9.57
C TYR A 189 -11.91 -17.39 -8.53
N GLY A 190 -12.57 -17.66 -7.39
CA GLY A 190 -12.03 -18.59 -6.39
C GLY A 190 -11.91 -20.01 -6.94
N ARG A 191 -12.95 -20.45 -7.66
CA ARG A 191 -12.94 -21.73 -8.37
C ARG A 191 -11.86 -21.76 -9.45
N LEU A 192 -11.71 -20.68 -10.23
CA LEU A 192 -10.67 -20.59 -11.26
C LEU A 192 -9.25 -20.70 -10.68
N LEU A 193 -8.97 -20.03 -9.56
CA LEU A 193 -7.68 -20.12 -8.86
C LEU A 193 -7.40 -21.56 -8.38
N ILE A 194 -8.42 -22.25 -7.85
CA ILE A 194 -8.32 -23.64 -7.41
C ILE A 194 -8.09 -24.57 -8.61
N GLU A 195 -8.89 -24.46 -9.67
CA GLU A 195 -8.72 -25.27 -10.89
C GLU A 195 -7.31 -25.09 -11.46
N PHE A 196 -6.81 -23.85 -11.50
CA PHE A 196 -5.46 -23.56 -11.97
C PHE A 196 -4.38 -24.22 -11.11
N SER A 197 -4.52 -24.23 -9.77
CA SER A 197 -3.54 -24.89 -8.90
C SER A 197 -3.47 -26.41 -9.14
N TYR A 198 -4.60 -27.04 -9.45
CA TYR A 198 -4.64 -28.45 -9.85
C TYR A 198 -4.08 -28.70 -11.26
N GLU A 199 -4.31 -27.79 -12.21
CA GLU A 199 -3.67 -27.90 -13.54
C GLU A 199 -2.14 -27.82 -13.44
N LEU A 200 -1.59 -26.97 -12.57
CA LEU A 200 -0.15 -26.95 -12.30
C LEU A 200 0.34 -28.29 -11.72
N SER A 201 -0.38 -28.87 -10.75
CA SER A 201 -0.04 -30.19 -10.20
C SER A 201 0.00 -31.28 -11.29
N LYS A 202 -0.96 -31.26 -12.23
CA LYS A 202 -0.99 -32.20 -13.37
C LYS A 202 0.24 -32.04 -14.27
N VAL A 203 0.60 -30.79 -14.61
CA VAL A 203 1.78 -30.49 -15.44
C VAL A 203 3.07 -30.93 -14.75
N GLU A 204 3.14 -30.81 -13.42
CA GLU A 204 4.28 -31.27 -12.61
C GLU A 204 4.31 -32.79 -12.37
N GLY A 205 3.25 -33.52 -12.76
CA GLY A 205 3.12 -34.95 -12.50
C GLY A 205 2.90 -35.31 -11.03
N LYS A 206 2.32 -34.40 -10.23
CA LYS A 206 2.09 -34.56 -8.78
C LYS A 206 0.60 -34.65 -8.45
N THR A 207 0.26 -35.38 -7.39
CA THR A 207 -1.03 -35.28 -6.71
C THR A 207 -1.02 -34.07 -5.76
N GLY A 208 -1.95 -33.13 -5.91
CA GLY A 208 -1.99 -31.90 -5.09
C GLY A 208 -3.17 -31.86 -4.13
N SER A 209 -2.98 -31.28 -2.95
CA SER A 209 -4.04 -30.92 -1.99
C SER A 209 -3.77 -29.52 -1.43
N PRO A 210 -4.80 -28.71 -1.10
CA PRO A 210 -4.57 -27.46 -0.39
C PRO A 210 -4.07 -27.71 1.04
N GLU A 211 -3.30 -26.76 1.58
CA GLU A 211 -2.85 -26.72 2.98
C GLU A 211 -4.06 -26.53 3.92
N LYS A 212 -3.97 -27.14 5.12
CA LYS A 212 -5.00 -27.06 6.17
C LYS A 212 -4.49 -26.14 7.31
N PRO A 213 -5.37 -25.39 8.00
CA PRO A 213 -6.82 -25.31 7.80
C PRO A 213 -7.21 -24.38 6.65
N LEU A 214 -8.25 -24.77 5.90
CA LEU A 214 -8.91 -23.87 4.95
C LEU A 214 -9.72 -22.81 5.72
N SER A 215 -9.78 -21.59 5.19
CA SER A 215 -10.72 -20.57 5.70
C SER A 215 -12.17 -21.01 5.49
N ASP A 216 -13.13 -20.47 6.25
CA ASP A 216 -14.57 -20.75 6.07
C ASP A 216 -15.08 -20.57 4.63
N LEU A 217 -14.50 -19.62 3.88
CA LEU A 217 -14.82 -19.38 2.46
C LEU A 217 -14.12 -20.33 1.48
N GLY A 218 -13.12 -21.07 1.94
CA GLY A 218 -12.36 -22.04 1.18
C GLY A 218 -12.77 -23.50 1.44
N LEU A 219 -13.68 -23.72 2.39
CA LEU A 219 -14.31 -25.01 2.71
C LEU A 219 -15.48 -25.32 1.75
#